data_AF-A0A538PRL0-F1
#
_entry.id   AF-A0A538PRL0-F1
#
_cell.length_a   1.000
_cell.length_b   1.000
_cell.length_c   1.000
_cell.angle_alpha   90.00
_cell.angle_beta   90.00
_cell.angle_gamma   90.00
#
_symmetry.space_group_name_H-M   'P 1'
#
loop_
_entity.id
_entity.type
_entity.pdbx_description
1 polymer ?
#
loop_
_entity_poly.entity_id
_entity_poly.type
_entity_poly.pdbx_seq_one_letter_code
_entity_poly.pdbx_strand_id
1 'polypeptide(L)'
;MSTSHYAALLFSYSVALLAMFGIARRAPQLWPAPESPAFARPWRELAWALVAAVAVVAIGMLYSRGWLLPATSRHRPALDAVNQVLIYAPFPLLLVVRRQGAETAWLPRRGILSRVTVGLGLAFLALAAYAVARTGIAGWPRLVAEVYAPAHVSSFVQVLLEDVSIAILFVRFRGALGPRWTLVLVAVLFAAAHVPGMLAAGAGAGALWHLVGDVGLGVLALALLQRLRDVWWFWMVHFALDMTQFFVVNRSGP
;
A
#
# COMPACT_ATOMS: atom_id res chain seq x y z
N MET A 1 5.55 -25.71 -14.00
CA MET A 1 4.67 -24.74 -14.69
C MET A 1 4.80 -23.40 -13.99
N SER A 2 5.10 -22.32 -14.71
CA SER A 2 5.12 -20.99 -14.09
C SER A 2 3.70 -20.54 -13.82
N THR A 3 3.37 -20.18 -12.57
CA THR A 3 2.12 -19.49 -12.26
C THR A 3 2.08 -18.11 -12.95
N SER A 4 0.88 -17.57 -13.17
CA SER A 4 0.76 -16.20 -13.65
C SER A 4 1.33 -15.23 -12.60
N HIS A 5 1.86 -14.09 -13.05
CA HIS A 5 2.34 -13.03 -12.15
C HIS A 5 1.30 -12.68 -11.08
N TYR A 6 0.05 -12.53 -11.50
CA TYR A 6 -1.08 -12.24 -10.63
C TYR A 6 -1.33 -13.34 -9.57
N ALA A 7 -1.29 -14.62 -9.95
CA ALA A 7 -1.44 -15.71 -8.98
C ALA A 7 -0.28 -15.75 -7.97
N ALA A 8 0.95 -15.48 -8.43
CA ALA A 8 2.11 -15.37 -7.55
C ALA A 8 1.97 -14.19 -6.56
N LEU A 9 1.44 -13.04 -7.00
CA LEU A 9 1.14 -11.90 -6.12
C LEU A 9 0.10 -12.26 -5.06
N LEU A 10 -1.05 -12.81 -5.46
CA LEU A 10 -2.10 -13.23 -4.53
C LEU A 10 -1.57 -14.21 -3.47
N PHE A 11 -0.79 -15.20 -3.91
CA PHE A 11 -0.16 -16.16 -3.02
C PHE A 11 0.78 -15.48 -2.02
N SER A 12 1.63 -14.58 -2.50
CA SER A 12 2.66 -13.92 -1.69
C SER A 12 2.06 -12.96 -0.66
N TYR A 13 1.06 -12.17 -1.04
CA TYR A 13 0.31 -11.36 -0.08
C TYR A 13 -0.39 -12.25 0.95
N SER A 14 -1.04 -13.34 0.53
CA SER A 14 -1.71 -14.26 1.46
C SER A 14 -0.73 -14.83 2.50
N VAL A 15 0.49 -15.21 2.09
CA VAL A 15 1.54 -15.67 3.00
C VAL A 15 1.90 -14.57 4.02
N ALA A 16 2.12 -13.33 3.57
CA ALA A 16 2.45 -12.23 4.47
C ALA A 16 1.31 -11.92 5.46
N LEU A 17 0.06 -11.89 4.99
CA LEU A 17 -1.12 -11.64 5.82
C LEU A 17 -1.32 -12.74 6.87
N LEU A 18 -1.18 -14.01 6.49
CA LEU A 18 -1.30 -15.15 7.42
C LEU A 18 -0.16 -15.16 8.44
N ALA A 19 1.07 -14.85 8.01
CA ALA A 19 2.22 -14.74 8.90
C ALA A 19 2.01 -13.60 9.91
N MET A 20 1.58 -12.42 9.47
CA MET A 20 1.29 -11.30 10.36
C MET A 20 0.15 -11.62 11.32
N PHE A 21 -0.92 -12.28 10.85
CA PHE A 21 -1.99 -12.76 11.73
C PHE A 21 -1.47 -13.72 12.80
N GLY A 22 -0.58 -14.65 12.43
CA GLY A 22 0.09 -15.57 13.35
C GLY A 22 0.95 -14.85 14.39
N ILE A 23 1.73 -13.84 13.98
CA ILE A 23 2.56 -13.00 14.87
C ILE A 23 1.65 -12.24 15.85
N ALA A 24 0.61 -11.57 15.35
CA ALA A 24 -0.31 -10.79 16.18
C ALA A 24 -1.04 -11.65 17.23
N ARG A 25 -1.33 -12.92 16.91
CA ARG A 25 -1.94 -13.86 17.88
C ARG A 25 -0.95 -14.36 18.93
N ARG A 26 0.32 -14.56 18.57
CA ARG A 26 1.35 -15.10 19.48
C ARG A 26 2.02 -14.03 20.33
N ALA A 27 2.07 -12.80 19.85
CA ALA A 27 2.71 -11.67 20.52
C ALA A 27 1.78 -10.43 20.56
N PRO A 28 0.59 -10.52 21.19
CA PRO A 28 -0.37 -9.42 21.26
C PRO A 28 0.22 -8.15 21.91
N GLN A 29 1.22 -8.28 22.78
CA GLN A 29 1.94 -7.17 23.40
C GLN A 29 2.69 -6.28 22.40
N LEU A 30 3.05 -6.81 21.22
CA LEU A 30 3.68 -6.02 20.15
C LEU A 30 2.64 -5.19 19.38
N TRP A 31 1.37 -5.63 19.37
CA TRP A 31 0.24 -4.94 18.74
C TRP A 31 -0.90 -4.73 19.74
N PRO A 32 -0.70 -3.91 20.78
CA PRO A 32 -1.81 -3.53 21.65
C PRO A 32 -2.85 -2.82 20.78
N ALA A 33 -4.07 -3.34 20.73
CA ALA A 33 -5.14 -2.73 19.96
C ALA A 33 -5.54 -1.43 20.68
N PRO A 34 -5.23 -0.23 20.12
CA PRO A 34 -5.64 1.01 20.76
C PRO A 34 -7.17 1.11 20.74
N GLU A 35 -7.75 2.14 21.34
CA GLU A 35 -9.17 2.46 21.14
C GLU A 35 -9.41 3.06 19.76
N SER A 36 -10.65 2.90 19.29
CA SER A 36 -10.99 3.39 17.95
C SER A 36 -11.18 4.89 18.06
N PRO A 37 -10.53 5.69 17.19
CA PRO A 37 -10.81 7.12 17.20
C PRO A 37 -12.30 7.32 16.91
N ALA A 38 -12.95 8.06 17.79
CA ALA A 38 -14.32 8.53 17.63
C ALA A 38 -14.29 10.00 17.26
N PHE A 39 -15.09 10.39 16.27
CA PHE A 39 -15.21 11.77 15.83
C PHE A 39 -16.58 12.31 16.26
N ALA A 40 -16.62 13.49 16.87
CA ALA A 40 -17.88 14.14 17.25
C ALA A 40 -18.78 14.46 16.03
N ARG A 41 -18.18 14.66 14.84
CA ARG A 41 -18.87 14.96 13.58
C ARG A 41 -18.28 14.12 12.44
N PRO A 42 -18.56 12.81 12.37
CA PRO A 42 -17.87 11.88 11.47
C PRO A 42 -18.03 12.23 9.98
N TRP A 43 -19.22 12.66 9.57
CA TRP A 43 -19.48 13.11 8.20
C TRP A 43 -18.66 14.32 7.78
N ARG A 44 -18.37 15.24 8.72
CA ARG A 44 -17.49 16.39 8.44
C ARG A 44 -16.05 15.94 8.24
N GLU A 45 -15.57 14.99 9.03
CA GLU A 45 -14.22 14.43 8.85
C GLU A 45 -14.10 13.66 7.53
N LEU A 46 -15.16 12.94 7.13
CA LEU A 46 -15.22 12.32 5.80
C LEU A 46 -15.16 13.36 4.69
N ALA A 47 -15.95 14.45 4.75
CA ALA A 47 -15.91 15.51 3.75
C ALA A 47 -14.49 16.10 3.59
N TRP A 48 -13.80 16.36 4.70
CA TRP A 48 -12.42 16.83 4.66
C TRP A 48 -11.45 15.80 4.05
N ALA A 49 -11.63 14.51 4.34
CA ALA A 49 -10.82 13.45 3.74
C ALA A 49 -11.05 13.34 2.22
N LEU A 50 -12.28 13.56 1.74
CA LEU A 50 -12.59 13.62 0.32
C LEU A 50 -11.96 14.85 -0.35
N VAL A 51 -11.97 16.02 0.31
CA VAL A 51 -11.25 17.21 -0.19
C VAL A 51 -9.75 16.94 -0.30
N ALA A 52 -9.14 16.28 0.69
CA ALA A 52 -7.74 15.87 0.61
C ALA A 52 -7.48 14.91 -0.55
N ALA A 53 -8.35 13.90 -0.76
CA ALA A 53 -8.24 12.97 -1.88
C ALA A 53 -8.30 13.68 -3.25
N VAL A 54 -9.25 14.61 -3.42
CA VAL A 54 -9.34 15.44 -4.65
C VAL A 54 -8.07 16.27 -4.84
N ALA A 55 -7.51 16.84 -3.77
CA ALA A 55 -6.27 17.59 -3.84
C ALA A 55 -5.08 16.71 -4.26
N VAL A 56 -4.95 15.49 -3.72
CA VAL A 56 -3.91 14.53 -4.14
C VAL A 56 -4.02 14.24 -5.64
N VAL A 57 -5.23 13.95 -6.13
CA VAL A 57 -5.47 13.71 -7.57
C VAL A 57 -5.11 14.94 -8.41
N ALA A 58 -5.54 16.13 -8.00
CA ALA A 58 -5.23 17.37 -8.69
C ALA A 58 -3.72 17.62 -8.77
N ILE A 59 -2.99 17.48 -7.65
CA ILE A 59 -1.53 17.65 -7.62
C ILE A 59 -0.83 16.57 -8.46
N GLY A 60 -1.31 15.32 -8.42
CA GLY A 60 -0.83 14.24 -9.30
C GLY A 60 -1.03 14.54 -10.78
N MET A 61 -2.13 15.20 -11.16
CA MET A 61 -2.34 15.67 -12.54
C MET A 61 -1.39 16.82 -12.94
N LEU A 62 -1.02 17.70 -12.00
CA LEU A 62 0.01 18.71 -12.25
C LEU A 62 1.38 18.04 -12.45
N TYR A 63 1.69 17.02 -11.64
CA TYR A 63 2.90 16.22 -11.78
C TYR A 63 2.98 15.54 -13.16
N SER A 64 1.90 14.88 -13.61
CA SER A 64 1.89 14.20 -14.91
C SER A 64 1.99 15.15 -16.11
N ARG A 65 1.66 16.44 -15.93
CA ARG A 65 1.87 17.52 -16.91
C ARG A 65 3.24 18.17 -16.82
N GLY A 66 4.11 17.71 -15.92
CA GLY A 66 5.45 18.28 -15.70
C GLY A 66 5.43 19.66 -15.02
N TRP A 67 4.36 20.01 -14.30
CA TRP A 67 4.19 21.31 -13.64
C TRP A 67 4.64 21.35 -12.17
N LEU A 68 5.07 20.21 -11.60
CA LEU A 68 5.76 20.19 -10.30
C LEU A 68 7.28 20.30 -10.50
N LEU A 69 8.08 19.79 -9.56
CA LEU A 69 9.54 19.78 -9.71
C LEU A 69 9.92 18.95 -10.94
N PRO A 70 10.94 19.36 -11.70
CA PRO A 70 11.31 18.72 -12.95
C PRO A 70 11.65 17.23 -12.70
N ALA A 71 10.72 16.37 -13.07
CA ALA A 71 10.83 14.92 -13.03
C ALA A 71 11.72 14.45 -14.19
N THR A 72 13.00 14.79 -14.12
CA THR A 72 13.95 14.45 -15.18
C THR A 72 14.45 13.02 -14.95
N SER A 73 13.67 12.04 -15.39
CA SER A 73 14.06 10.65 -15.68
C SER A 73 14.60 9.79 -14.51
N ARG A 74 14.86 8.50 -14.78
CA ARG A 74 15.54 7.52 -13.90
C ARG A 74 16.81 8.04 -13.20
N HIS A 75 17.37 9.15 -13.66
CA HIS A 75 18.60 9.74 -13.17
C HIS A 75 18.45 10.63 -11.92
N ARG A 76 17.23 10.98 -11.48
CA ARG A 76 17.02 11.82 -10.28
C ARG A 76 15.90 11.32 -9.35
N PRO A 77 15.98 10.08 -8.86
CA PRO A 77 14.88 9.47 -8.11
C PRO A 77 14.61 10.16 -6.75
N ALA A 78 15.55 10.95 -6.23
CA ALA A 78 15.34 11.80 -5.06
C ALA A 78 14.37 12.97 -5.31
N LEU A 79 14.40 13.60 -6.49
CA LEU A 79 13.45 14.68 -6.82
C LEU A 79 12.04 14.11 -7.03
N ASP A 80 11.94 12.93 -7.64
CA ASP A 80 10.66 12.24 -7.79
C ASP A 80 10.08 11.88 -6.42
N ALA A 81 10.91 11.42 -5.47
CA ALA A 81 10.48 11.20 -4.09
C ALA A 81 9.94 12.48 -3.42
N VAL A 82 10.56 13.65 -3.67
CA VAL A 82 10.03 14.93 -3.19
C VAL A 82 8.67 15.26 -3.83
N ASN A 83 8.50 15.00 -5.13
CA ASN A 83 7.20 15.14 -5.78
C ASN A 83 6.14 14.23 -5.15
N GLN A 84 6.47 12.99 -4.77
CA GLN A 84 5.55 12.11 -4.05
C GLN A 84 5.13 12.71 -2.70
N VAL A 85 6.07 13.30 -1.95
CA VAL A 85 5.74 14.03 -0.71
C VAL A 85 4.75 15.16 -0.98
N LEU A 86 4.96 15.95 -2.04
CA LEU A 86 4.04 17.05 -2.40
C LEU A 86 2.66 16.55 -2.82
N ILE A 87 2.60 15.45 -3.58
CA ILE A 87 1.35 14.84 -4.07
C ILE A 87 0.50 14.37 -2.88
N TYR A 88 1.10 13.65 -1.92
CA TYR A 88 0.36 13.08 -0.78
C TYR A 88 0.27 14.00 0.45
N ALA A 89 0.94 15.15 0.45
CA ALA A 89 0.90 16.14 1.54
C ALA A 89 -0.52 16.54 2.02
N PRO A 90 -1.58 16.59 1.19
CA PRO A 90 -2.92 16.93 1.65
C PRO A 90 -3.44 16.07 2.82
N PHE A 91 -3.06 14.79 2.90
CA PHE A 91 -3.51 13.90 3.98
C PHE A 91 -2.81 14.16 5.33
N PRO A 92 -1.46 14.22 5.42
CA PRO A 92 -0.81 14.68 6.64
C PRO A 92 -1.22 16.11 7.04
N LEU A 93 -1.38 17.01 6.06
CA LEU A 93 -1.84 18.38 6.31
C LEU A 93 -3.25 18.41 6.91
N LEU A 94 -4.14 17.51 6.47
CA LEU A 94 -5.45 17.35 7.08
C LEU A 94 -5.36 17.09 8.60
N LEU A 95 -4.45 16.21 9.04
CA LEU A 95 -4.25 15.95 10.48
C LEU A 95 -3.81 17.22 11.21
N VAL A 96 -2.89 17.99 10.62
CA VAL A 96 -2.40 19.26 11.19
C VAL A 96 -3.51 20.30 11.29
N VAL A 97 -4.27 20.52 10.20
CA VAL A 97 -5.38 21.49 10.14
C VAL A 97 -6.48 21.12 11.14
N ARG A 98 -6.75 19.83 11.31
CA ARG A 98 -7.74 19.33 12.28
C ARG A 98 -7.18 19.21 13.71
N ARG A 99 -5.88 19.49 13.92
CA ARG A 99 -5.15 19.32 15.19
C ARG A 99 -5.31 17.90 15.77
N GLN A 100 -5.29 16.90 14.89
CA GLN A 100 -5.43 15.49 15.23
C GLN A 100 -4.06 14.83 15.32
N GLY A 101 -3.86 13.96 16.31
CA GLY A 101 -2.64 13.17 16.41
C GLY A 101 -2.61 12.00 15.44
N ALA A 102 -1.42 11.40 15.30
CA ALA A 102 -1.15 10.32 14.36
C ALA A 102 -1.92 9.02 14.71
N GLU A 103 -2.26 8.86 16.00
CA GLU A 103 -3.11 7.79 16.51
C GLU A 103 -4.52 7.78 15.87
N THR A 104 -4.98 8.91 15.35
CA THR A 104 -6.26 8.99 14.60
C THR A 104 -6.15 8.42 13.19
N ALA A 105 -5.00 7.90 12.77
CA ALA A 105 -4.70 7.48 11.40
C ALA A 105 -3.99 6.12 11.32
N TRP A 106 -4.12 5.27 12.34
CA TRP A 106 -3.41 3.97 12.43
C TRP A 106 -1.87 4.11 12.34
N LEU A 107 -1.35 5.22 12.85
CA LEU A 107 0.09 5.49 12.96
C LEU A 107 0.50 5.45 14.44
N PRO A 108 0.60 4.26 15.06
CA PRO A 108 1.03 4.16 16.44
C PRO A 108 2.45 4.73 16.57
N ARG A 109 2.67 5.54 17.61
CA ARG A 109 3.97 6.21 17.85
C ARG A 109 4.98 5.34 18.60
N ARG A 110 4.51 4.27 19.27
CA ARG A 110 5.35 3.38 20.07
C ARG A 110 5.82 2.18 19.24
N GLY A 111 7.12 1.90 19.31
CA GLY A 111 7.73 0.74 18.65
C GLY A 111 7.66 0.83 17.12
N ILE A 112 7.75 2.02 16.53
CA ILE A 112 7.74 2.19 15.06
C ILE A 112 8.84 1.33 14.44
N LEU A 113 10.06 1.39 14.98
CA LEU A 113 11.18 0.60 14.47
C LEU A 113 10.89 -0.89 14.47
N SER A 114 10.38 -1.45 15.58
CA SER A 114 10.05 -2.89 15.64
C SER A 114 8.94 -3.28 14.67
N ARG A 115 7.92 -2.43 14.48
CA ARG A 115 6.83 -2.67 13.52
C ARG A 115 7.33 -2.66 12.08
N VAL A 116 8.19 -1.70 11.75
CA VAL A 116 8.85 -1.61 10.44
C VAL A 116 9.78 -2.80 10.20
N THR A 117 10.57 -3.21 11.20
CA THR A 117 11.44 -4.40 11.09
C THR A 117 10.63 -5.68 10.86
N VAL A 118 9.50 -5.85 11.55
CA VAL A 118 8.59 -6.99 11.29
C VAL A 118 8.02 -6.90 9.89
N GLY A 119 7.58 -5.71 9.45
CA GLY A 119 7.13 -5.47 8.08
C GLY A 119 8.17 -5.84 7.02
N LEU A 120 9.43 -5.46 7.24
CA LEU A 120 10.55 -5.80 6.36
C LEU A 120 10.80 -7.32 6.33
N GLY A 121 10.74 -8.00 7.49
CA GLY A 121 10.82 -9.46 7.55
C GLY A 121 9.69 -10.16 6.78
N LEU A 122 8.46 -9.65 6.90
CA LEU A 122 7.31 -10.13 6.14
C LEU A 122 7.45 -9.85 4.64
N ALA A 123 8.04 -8.71 4.26
CA ALA A 123 8.31 -8.38 2.88
C ALA A 123 9.31 -9.36 2.25
N PHE A 124 10.40 -9.72 2.97
CA PHE A 124 11.33 -10.76 2.51
C PHE A 124 10.66 -12.13 2.36
N LEU A 125 9.82 -12.51 3.32
CA LEU A 125 9.03 -13.74 3.25
C LEU A 125 8.09 -13.74 2.04
N ALA A 126 7.42 -12.61 1.77
CA ALA A 126 6.54 -12.45 0.64
C ALA A 126 7.30 -12.55 -0.70
N LEU A 127 8.48 -11.91 -0.81
CA LEU A 127 9.35 -12.03 -1.98
C LEU A 127 9.86 -13.47 -2.18
N ALA A 128 10.14 -14.20 -1.09
CA ALA A 128 10.52 -15.61 -1.18
C ALA A 128 9.36 -16.47 -1.70
N ALA A 129 8.14 -16.26 -1.17
CA ALA A 129 6.93 -16.91 -1.67
C ALA A 129 6.68 -16.60 -3.15
N TYR A 130 6.86 -15.34 -3.55
CA TYR A 130 6.74 -14.91 -4.94
C TYR A 130 7.78 -15.59 -5.83
N ALA A 131 9.05 -15.60 -5.41
CA ALA A 131 10.14 -16.24 -6.15
C ALA A 131 9.87 -17.73 -6.33
N VAL A 132 9.43 -18.45 -5.28
CA VAL A 132 9.05 -19.87 -5.37
C VAL A 132 7.93 -20.08 -6.39
N ALA A 133 6.88 -19.26 -6.36
CA ALA A 133 5.73 -19.39 -7.24
C ALA A 133 6.05 -19.03 -8.71
N ARG A 134 6.97 -18.08 -8.95
CA ARG A 134 7.18 -17.45 -10.26
C ARG A 134 8.47 -17.85 -10.97
N THR A 135 9.60 -17.91 -10.26
CA THR A 135 10.94 -18.03 -10.85
C THR A 135 11.80 -19.15 -10.28
N GLY A 136 11.35 -19.81 -9.21
CA GLY A 136 12.18 -20.67 -8.36
C GLY A 136 12.97 -19.88 -7.31
N ILE A 137 13.22 -20.51 -6.16
CA ILE A 137 13.86 -19.87 -4.99
C ILE A 137 15.29 -19.37 -5.28
N ALA A 138 16.00 -19.99 -6.23
CA ALA A 138 17.34 -19.57 -6.63
C ALA A 138 17.38 -18.13 -7.18
N GLY A 139 16.26 -17.63 -7.73
CA GLY A 139 16.13 -16.24 -8.19
C GLY A 139 15.86 -15.22 -7.09
N TRP A 140 15.58 -15.65 -5.86
CA TRP A 140 15.17 -14.76 -4.77
C TRP A 140 16.19 -13.67 -4.42
N PRO A 141 17.51 -13.94 -4.32
CA PRO A 141 18.48 -12.89 -4.02
C PRO A 141 18.50 -11.78 -5.07
N ARG A 142 18.38 -12.14 -6.36
CA ARG A 142 18.29 -11.17 -7.46
C ARG A 142 17.01 -10.35 -7.38
N LEU A 143 15.88 -11.00 -7.13
CA LEU A 143 14.59 -10.32 -6.97
C LEU A 143 14.66 -9.29 -5.83
N VAL A 144 15.24 -9.66 -4.68
CA VAL A 144 15.42 -8.74 -3.55
C VAL A 144 16.30 -7.55 -3.93
N ALA A 145 17.43 -7.79 -4.58
CA ALA A 145 18.35 -6.73 -5.01
C ALA A 145 17.69 -5.75 -5.99
N GLU A 146 16.83 -6.25 -6.89
CA GLU A 146 16.10 -5.44 -7.86
C GLU A 146 14.99 -4.62 -7.18
N VAL A 147 14.17 -5.24 -6.33
CA VAL A 147 13.08 -4.56 -5.60
C VAL A 147 13.60 -3.41 -4.73
N TYR A 148 14.72 -3.60 -4.04
CA TYR A 148 15.32 -2.57 -3.17
C TYR A 148 16.43 -1.78 -3.86
N ALA A 149 16.51 -1.80 -5.19
CA ALA A 149 17.48 -0.98 -5.91
C ALA A 149 17.22 0.52 -5.65
N PRO A 150 18.28 1.37 -5.54
CA PRO A 150 18.13 2.81 -5.31
C PRO A 150 17.25 3.54 -6.34
N ALA A 151 17.12 2.97 -7.54
CA ALA A 151 16.23 3.49 -8.59
C ALA A 151 14.73 3.51 -8.16
N HIS A 152 14.34 2.72 -7.16
CA HIS A 152 12.98 2.62 -6.66
C HIS A 152 12.69 3.51 -5.44
N VAL A 153 13.61 4.40 -5.01
CA VAL A 153 13.38 5.25 -3.83
C VAL A 153 12.13 6.14 -3.96
N SER A 154 11.81 6.63 -5.16
CA SER A 154 10.55 7.36 -5.38
C SER A 154 9.34 6.48 -5.12
N SER A 155 9.33 5.25 -5.64
CA SER A 155 8.24 4.29 -5.43
C SER A 155 8.13 3.88 -3.96
N PHE A 156 9.24 3.75 -3.26
CA PHE A 156 9.28 3.48 -1.83
C PHE A 156 8.59 4.59 -1.01
N VAL A 157 8.90 5.85 -1.31
CA VAL A 157 8.26 7.00 -0.68
C VAL A 157 6.79 7.10 -1.07
N GLN A 158 6.46 6.87 -2.35
CA GLN A 158 5.08 6.84 -2.84
C GLN A 158 4.22 5.84 -2.07
N VAL A 159 4.64 4.56 -2.02
CA VAL A 159 3.85 3.49 -1.38
C VAL A 159 3.66 3.76 0.11
N LEU A 160 4.70 4.25 0.81
CA LEU A 160 4.57 4.66 2.20
C LEU A 160 3.49 5.74 2.38
N LEU A 161 3.53 6.79 1.57
CA LEU A 161 2.60 7.91 1.67
C LEU A 161 1.18 7.55 1.22
N GLU A 162 1.07 6.67 0.24
CA GLU A 162 -0.19 6.08 -0.21
C GLU A 162 -0.86 5.30 0.93
N ASP A 163 -0.13 4.39 1.57
CA ASP A 163 -0.65 3.59 2.69
C ASP A 163 -1.03 4.44 3.90
N VAL A 164 -0.24 5.46 4.22
CA VAL A 164 -0.58 6.47 5.23
C VAL A 164 -1.88 7.19 4.86
N SER A 165 -2.04 7.57 3.59
CA SER A 165 -3.23 8.27 3.09
C SER A 165 -4.46 7.38 3.13
N ILE A 166 -4.33 6.11 2.74
CA ILE A 166 -5.39 5.08 2.85
C ILE A 166 -5.78 4.90 4.31
N ALA A 167 -4.83 4.81 5.24
CA ALA A 167 -5.13 4.67 6.67
C ALA A 167 -5.88 5.89 7.23
N ILE A 168 -5.47 7.11 6.86
CA ILE A 168 -6.19 8.35 7.21
C ILE A 168 -7.61 8.30 6.67
N LEU A 169 -7.77 8.09 5.36
CA LEU A 169 -9.04 8.03 4.66
C LEU A 169 -9.98 6.97 5.25
N PHE A 170 -9.48 5.76 5.46
CA PHE A 170 -10.21 4.62 6.01
C PHE A 170 -10.81 4.95 7.37
N VAL A 171 -10.03 5.53 8.28
CA VAL A 171 -10.53 5.87 9.62
C VAL A 171 -11.70 6.87 9.55
N ARG A 172 -11.68 7.82 8.60
CA ARG A 172 -12.77 8.81 8.44
C ARG A 172 -14.00 8.18 7.81
N PHE A 173 -13.85 7.34 6.78
CA PHE A 173 -14.95 6.55 6.24
C PHE A 173 -15.57 5.66 7.31
N ARG A 174 -14.75 4.97 8.11
CA ARG A 174 -15.23 4.10 9.19
C ARG A 174 -16.05 4.86 10.23
N GLY A 175 -15.65 6.08 10.57
CA GLY A 175 -16.41 6.94 11.47
C GLY A 175 -17.81 7.28 10.93
N ALA A 176 -17.96 7.43 9.62
CA ALA A 176 -19.22 7.83 8.98
C ALA A 176 -20.11 6.65 8.56
N LEU A 177 -19.52 5.59 7.99
CA LEU A 177 -20.23 4.47 7.36
C LEU A 177 -20.23 3.19 8.21
N GLY A 178 -19.39 3.14 9.24
CA GLY A 178 -19.11 1.92 9.98
C GLY A 178 -18.08 1.01 9.31
N PRO A 179 -17.60 -0.03 10.02
CA PRO A 179 -16.44 -0.81 9.59
C PRO A 179 -16.71 -1.68 8.36
N ARG A 180 -17.87 -2.34 8.27
CA ARG A 180 -18.18 -3.29 7.18
C ARG A 180 -18.20 -2.60 5.82
N TRP A 181 -18.94 -1.50 5.72
CA TRP A 181 -19.06 -0.73 4.48
C TRP A 181 -17.74 -0.06 4.10
N THR A 182 -16.96 0.39 5.08
CA THR A 182 -15.66 1.00 4.82
C THR A 182 -14.67 0.00 4.23
N LEU A 183 -14.62 -1.25 4.74
CA LEU A 183 -13.78 -2.31 4.18
C LEU A 183 -14.09 -2.55 2.71
N VAL A 184 -15.37 -2.73 2.38
CA VAL A 184 -15.81 -2.99 0.99
C VAL A 184 -15.53 -1.78 0.11
N LEU A 185 -15.92 -0.59 0.54
CA LEU A 185 -15.77 0.63 -0.26
C LEU A 185 -14.30 0.92 -0.56
N VAL A 186 -13.43 0.90 0.45
CA VAL A 186 -12.00 1.22 0.25
C VAL A 186 -11.32 0.15 -0.60
N ALA A 187 -11.65 -1.13 -0.42
CA ALA A 187 -11.12 -2.21 -1.27
C ALA A 187 -11.57 -2.06 -2.74
N VAL A 188 -12.83 -1.68 -2.98
CA VAL A 188 -13.35 -1.41 -4.33
C VAL A 188 -12.66 -0.19 -4.94
N LEU A 189 -12.46 0.90 -4.19
CA LEU A 189 -11.76 2.08 -4.67
C LEU A 189 -10.29 1.77 -5.01
N PHE A 190 -9.62 0.94 -4.20
CA PHE A 190 -8.26 0.49 -4.47
C PHE A 190 -8.18 -0.33 -5.76
N ALA A 191 -9.08 -1.31 -5.95
CA ALA A 191 -9.15 -2.06 -7.20
C ALA A 191 -9.48 -1.14 -8.40
N ALA A 192 -10.41 -0.20 -8.23
CA ALA A 192 -10.77 0.75 -9.27
C ALA A 192 -9.60 1.65 -9.72
N ALA A 193 -8.63 1.93 -8.84
CA ALA A 193 -7.43 2.69 -9.19
C ALA A 193 -6.56 1.97 -10.25
N HIS A 194 -6.70 0.65 -10.41
CA HIS A 194 -5.98 -0.14 -11.41
C HIS A 194 -6.64 -0.09 -12.79
N VAL A 195 -7.93 0.28 -12.87
CA VAL A 195 -8.72 0.26 -14.12
C VAL A 195 -8.08 1.11 -15.23
N PRO A 196 -7.62 2.36 -15.00
CA PRO A 196 -6.98 3.15 -16.07
C PRO A 196 -5.74 2.46 -16.67
N GLY A 197 -4.90 1.87 -15.83
CA GLY A 197 -3.71 1.13 -16.28
C GLY A 197 -4.07 -0.12 -17.07
N MET A 198 -5.11 -0.84 -16.63
CA MET A 198 -5.63 -2.02 -17.34
C MET A 198 -6.20 -1.65 -18.71
N LEU A 199 -6.97 -0.56 -18.80
CA LEU A 199 -7.52 -0.06 -20.06
C LEU A 199 -6.40 0.39 -21.01
N ALA A 200 -5.39 1.09 -20.49
CA ALA A 200 -4.22 1.50 -21.27
C ALA A 200 -3.42 0.30 -21.81
N ALA A 201 -3.41 -0.83 -21.08
CA ALA A 201 -2.78 -2.08 -21.50
C ALA A 201 -3.66 -2.95 -22.44
N GLY A 202 -4.85 -2.48 -22.83
CA GLY A 202 -5.76 -3.23 -23.71
C GLY A 202 -6.41 -4.44 -23.03
N ALA A 203 -6.64 -4.38 -21.72
CA ALA A 203 -7.19 -5.49 -20.95
C ALA A 203 -8.61 -5.90 -21.41
N GLY A 204 -8.81 -7.19 -21.66
CA GLY A 204 -10.12 -7.77 -22.02
C GLY A 204 -10.99 -8.15 -20.81
N ALA A 205 -12.13 -8.78 -21.06
CA ALA A 205 -13.10 -9.17 -20.02
C ALA A 205 -12.50 -10.06 -18.91
N GLY A 206 -11.49 -10.88 -19.22
CA GLY A 206 -10.79 -11.70 -18.21
C GLY A 206 -10.09 -10.89 -17.12
N ALA A 207 -9.78 -9.62 -17.39
CA ALA A 207 -9.17 -8.72 -16.43
C ALA A 207 -10.12 -8.31 -15.29
N LEU A 208 -11.44 -8.46 -15.49
CA LEU A 208 -12.42 -8.26 -14.43
C LEU A 208 -12.19 -9.22 -13.26
N TRP A 209 -11.71 -10.45 -13.53
CA TRP A 209 -11.38 -11.40 -12.47
C TRP A 209 -10.16 -10.99 -11.65
N HIS A 210 -9.22 -10.26 -12.24
CA HIS A 210 -8.11 -9.67 -11.48
C HIS A 210 -8.64 -8.59 -10.52
N LEU A 211 -9.54 -7.70 -10.99
CA LEU A 211 -10.17 -6.71 -10.11
C LEU A 211 -10.94 -7.34 -8.95
N VAL A 212 -11.66 -8.45 -9.20
CA VAL A 212 -12.39 -9.17 -8.13
C VAL A 212 -11.41 -9.72 -7.08
N GLY A 213 -10.28 -10.28 -7.52
CA GLY A 213 -9.28 -10.76 -6.56
C GLY A 213 -8.51 -9.63 -5.87
N ASP A 214 -8.29 -8.50 -6.52
CA ASP A 214 -7.74 -7.29 -5.89
C ASP A 214 -8.68 -6.76 -4.79
N VAL A 215 -10.00 -6.76 -5.04
CA VAL A 215 -11.00 -6.42 -4.01
C VAL A 215 -10.93 -7.42 -2.86
N GLY A 216 -10.93 -8.73 -3.16
CA GLY A 216 -10.85 -9.77 -2.13
C GLY A 216 -9.59 -9.64 -1.25
N LEU A 217 -8.45 -9.42 -1.88
CA LEU A 217 -7.19 -9.21 -1.20
C LEU A 217 -7.18 -7.91 -0.39
N GLY A 218 -7.68 -6.83 -0.98
CA GLY A 218 -7.84 -5.53 -0.32
C GLY A 218 -8.71 -5.65 0.94
N VAL A 219 -9.83 -6.38 0.88
CA VAL A 219 -10.66 -6.63 2.07
C VAL A 219 -9.90 -7.38 3.16
N LEU A 220 -9.14 -8.42 2.81
CA LEU A 220 -8.36 -9.20 3.78
C LEU A 220 -7.25 -8.36 4.43
N ALA A 221 -6.48 -7.62 3.61
CA ALA A 221 -5.43 -6.73 4.08
C ALA A 221 -6.00 -5.62 4.97
N LEU A 222 -7.05 -4.93 4.52
CA LEU A 222 -7.70 -3.86 5.28
C LEU A 222 -8.36 -4.38 6.57
N ALA A 223 -8.91 -5.60 6.57
CA ALA A 223 -9.48 -6.19 7.78
C ALA A 223 -8.39 -6.45 8.83
N LEU A 224 -7.22 -6.94 8.41
CA LEU A 224 -6.09 -7.14 9.31
C LEU A 224 -5.49 -5.81 9.78
N LEU A 225 -5.30 -4.85 8.87
CA LEU A 225 -4.88 -3.48 9.20
C LEU A 225 -5.85 -2.81 10.16
N GLN A 226 -7.17 -2.93 9.97
CA GLN A 226 -8.17 -2.38 10.87
C GLN A 226 -8.12 -3.04 12.25
N ARG A 227 -7.86 -4.35 12.30
CA ARG A 227 -7.72 -5.09 13.56
C ARG A 227 -6.50 -4.62 14.34
N LEU A 228 -5.36 -4.43 13.65
CA LEU A 228 -4.08 -4.07 14.27
C LEU A 228 -3.89 -2.56 14.45
N ARG A 229 -4.62 -1.76 13.66
CA ARG A 229 -4.56 -0.29 13.57
C ARG A 229 -3.15 0.23 13.41
N ASP A 230 -2.45 -0.41 12.51
CA ASP A 230 -1.03 -0.19 12.31
C ASP A 230 -0.69 -0.44 10.85
N VAL A 231 -0.32 0.64 10.17
CA VAL A 231 0.13 0.59 8.78
C VAL A 231 1.64 0.37 8.66
N TRP A 232 2.42 0.57 9.72
CA TRP A 232 3.89 0.59 9.67
C TRP A 232 4.53 -0.73 9.24
N TRP A 233 3.87 -1.86 9.45
CA TRP A 233 4.37 -3.15 9.00
C TRP A 233 3.96 -3.45 7.54
N PHE A 234 2.81 -2.94 7.09
CA PHE A 234 2.20 -3.36 5.83
C PHE A 234 2.84 -2.70 4.62
N TRP A 235 3.20 -1.41 4.71
CA TRP A 235 3.76 -0.68 3.57
C TRP A 235 5.05 -1.28 3.02
N MET A 236 5.84 -1.96 3.87
CA MET A 236 7.01 -2.72 3.42
C MET A 236 6.63 -3.92 2.55
N VAL A 237 5.56 -4.63 2.92
CA VAL A 237 5.01 -5.75 2.16
C VAL A 237 4.41 -5.24 0.85
N HIS A 238 3.61 -4.18 0.93
CA HIS A 238 2.99 -3.53 -0.22
C HIS A 238 4.07 -3.08 -1.23
N PHE A 239 5.07 -2.32 -0.78
CA PHE A 239 6.17 -1.86 -1.62
C PHE A 239 6.90 -3.03 -2.30
N ALA A 240 7.28 -4.05 -1.51
CA ALA A 240 8.05 -5.16 -2.02
C ALA A 240 7.32 -5.92 -3.12
N LEU A 241 6.02 -6.19 -2.93
CA LEU A 241 5.21 -6.92 -3.90
C LEU A 241 4.86 -6.06 -5.12
N ASP A 242 4.60 -4.77 -4.95
CA ASP A 242 4.40 -3.85 -6.06
C ASP A 242 5.63 -3.77 -6.96
N MET A 243 6.84 -3.76 -6.39
CA MET A 243 8.05 -3.69 -7.20
C MET A 243 8.31 -4.96 -8.01
N THR A 244 7.66 -6.09 -7.69
CA THR A 244 7.76 -7.31 -8.50
C THR A 244 7.20 -7.13 -9.91
N GLN A 245 6.36 -6.11 -10.16
CA GLN A 245 5.85 -5.79 -11.49
C GLN A 245 6.95 -5.29 -12.43
N PHE A 246 8.02 -4.71 -11.89
CA PHE A 246 9.19 -4.24 -12.64
C PHE A 246 10.24 -5.34 -12.83
N PHE A 247 10.09 -6.48 -12.14
CA PHE A 247 11.03 -7.58 -12.23
C PHE A 247 10.89 -8.32 -13.57
N VAL A 248 11.85 -8.10 -14.47
CA VAL A 248 11.88 -8.78 -15.76
C VAL A 248 12.51 -10.15 -15.60
N VAL A 249 11.70 -11.21 -15.75
CA VAL A 249 12.19 -12.58 -15.84
C VAL A 249 12.88 -12.76 -17.19
N ASN A 250 14.17 -12.45 -17.26
CA ASN A 250 15.00 -12.83 -18.40
C ASN A 250 14.98 -14.35 -18.48
N ARG A 251 14.22 -14.90 -19.44
CA ARG A 251 14.39 -16.29 -19.85
C ARG A 251 15.71 -16.40 -20.60
N SER A 252 16.82 -16.39 -19.87
CA SER A 252 18.05 -16.98 -20.37
C SER A 252 17.81 -18.48 -20.40
N GLY A 253 17.25 -18.97 -21.50
CA GLY A 253 17.27 -20.39 -21.81
C GLY A 253 18.71 -20.83 -22.10
N PRO A 254 19.11 -22.05 -21.74
CA PRO A 254 20.05 -22.79 -22.57
C PRO A 254 19.43 -23.07 -23.95
#